data_AF-A0A9W4JCT2-F1
#
_entry.id   AF-A0A9W4JCT2-F1
#
_cell.length_a   1.000
_cell.length_b   1.000
_cell.length_c   1.000
_cell.angle_alpha   90.00
_cell.angle_beta   90.00
_cell.angle_gamma   90.00
#
_symmetry.space_group_name_H-M   'P 1'
#
loop_
_entity.id
_entity.type
_entity.pdbx_description
1 polymer ?
#
loop_
_entity_poly.entity_id
_entity_poly.type
_entity_poly.pdbx_seq_one_letter_code
_entity_poly.pdbx_strand_id
1 'polypeptide(L)'
;MHPEDLKTEQTTPTDTERRMLAASQYKSNTHHLPDSIQVEGLVEHIQLNGLNLQAEATQQMSNLETISASWVICDSWAGVAGTIALAISQGGPVTLIYGPIVTMISVGACAMTLAELASVYPTAGGQYHWTSILAPKSINRSLSYCCGITNMFSWIAICTGIAIIPAQLITGIAIFYNPTYVPQAWHSFLIYQAINGLVLLYNITLLKRSLWIHDLSCECFVALLRVIHRSPNNTIVVVTIASFVVIVITCVARSSPNYESSRAVWGTFLNDSGWSSGGVAFLTGLVTPNYMYAGIDGALHLAEECKNASTVVPRALMSTLSIGFVTSISFMVAMLYCTHDLDAVVQSKTGVPIYEMWHQATRSSTAATIFVILVVFAAVFALIGGQQTASRLTWSLARDHALIGSQWLSKTHRKLDVPVWSLIFNFVVMFIIGCVYLGSSSAFNAFIGTGLILQHISYAFPAALLMYRKRSIIWLPRSRSFRLPGPLGWIMNTITICFAVVVLIFYNFPTTLPVTGTSMSMLHLDKGMILTITANLDLDYTSAVLAVMAIFAGLNWIICARKKYHGPRLHSATD
;
A
#
# COMPACT_ATOMS: atom_id res chain seq x y z
N MET A 1 75.26 21.50 4.61
CA MET A 1 74.56 21.11 5.86
C MET A 1 73.06 21.30 5.61
N HIS A 2 72.26 20.38 6.14
CA HIS A 2 70.88 20.03 5.79
C HIS A 2 69.81 21.17 5.86
N PRO A 3 68.61 20.93 5.27
CA PRO A 3 67.45 21.80 5.11
C PRO A 3 66.36 21.57 6.19
N GLU A 4 65.26 22.34 6.15
CA GLU A 4 63.91 22.22 6.76
C GLU A 4 63.34 23.66 6.82
N ASP A 5 62.11 24.06 6.53
CA ASP A 5 60.80 23.44 6.29
C ASP A 5 59.93 24.48 5.56
N LEU A 6 59.24 24.12 4.48
CA LEU A 6 58.17 24.93 3.87
C LEU A 6 57.02 23.99 3.49
N LYS A 7 56.15 23.71 4.46
CA LYS A 7 54.88 23.00 4.22
C LYS A 7 53.86 24.01 3.68
N THR A 8 53.49 23.85 2.41
CA THR A 8 52.31 24.45 1.81
C THR A 8 51.05 23.84 2.41
N GLU A 9 50.28 24.66 3.12
CA GLU A 9 48.97 24.33 3.66
C GLU A 9 47.94 24.36 2.52
N GLN A 10 47.52 23.17 2.04
CA GLN A 10 46.39 23.05 1.11
C GLN A 10 45.09 23.25 1.89
N THR A 11 44.51 24.46 1.79
CA THR A 11 43.18 24.75 2.32
C THR A 11 42.12 23.98 1.52
N THR A 12 41.37 23.12 2.21
CA THR A 12 40.21 22.41 1.67
C THR A 12 39.10 23.43 1.36
N PRO A 13 38.50 23.41 0.16
CA PRO A 13 37.49 24.39 -0.22
C PRO A 13 36.26 24.30 0.67
N THR A 14 35.78 25.45 1.09
CA THR A 14 34.58 25.61 1.91
C THR A 14 33.34 25.09 1.19
N ASP A 15 32.30 24.72 1.93
CA ASP A 15 31.08 24.13 1.36
C ASP A 15 30.40 25.08 0.35
N THR A 16 30.59 26.39 0.54
CA THR A 16 30.14 27.46 -0.39
C THR A 16 30.91 27.43 -1.72
N GLU A 17 32.22 27.21 -1.70
CA GLU A 17 33.05 27.14 -2.92
C GLU A 17 32.78 25.86 -3.71
N ARG A 18 32.53 24.73 -3.03
CA ARG A 18 32.10 23.49 -3.69
C ARG A 18 30.75 23.66 -4.41
N ARG A 19 29.83 24.44 -3.82
CA ARG A 19 28.53 24.76 -4.43
C ARG A 19 28.67 25.67 -5.66
N MET A 20 29.57 26.66 -5.62
CA MET A 20 29.86 27.51 -6.79
C MET A 20 30.52 26.73 -7.92
N LEU A 21 31.46 25.83 -7.60
CA LEU A 21 32.10 24.96 -8.57
C LEU A 21 31.09 24.01 -9.22
N ALA A 22 30.22 23.36 -8.43
CA ALA A 22 29.14 22.51 -8.95
C ALA A 22 28.16 23.28 -9.85
N ALA A 23 27.81 24.52 -9.50
CA ALA A 23 26.97 25.39 -10.32
C ALA A 23 27.65 25.81 -11.64
N SER A 24 28.97 26.06 -11.62
CA SER A 24 29.75 26.35 -12.83
C SER A 24 29.86 25.14 -13.76
N GLN A 25 30.04 23.95 -13.18
CA GLN A 25 30.16 22.68 -13.91
C GLN A 25 28.80 22.25 -14.51
N TYR A 26 27.70 22.61 -13.85
CA TYR A 26 26.35 22.46 -14.39
C TYR A 26 26.06 23.43 -15.55
N LYS A 27 26.50 24.70 -15.45
CA LYS A 27 26.42 25.66 -16.57
C LYS A 27 27.21 25.19 -17.79
N SER A 28 28.38 24.60 -17.59
CA SER A 28 29.19 24.03 -18.67
C SER A 28 28.48 22.87 -19.39
N ASN A 29 27.81 21.98 -18.65
CA ASN A 29 27.13 20.81 -19.21
C ASN A 29 25.75 21.10 -19.84
N THR A 30 25.17 22.29 -19.63
CA THR A 30 23.83 22.65 -20.12
C THR A 30 23.83 23.46 -21.41
N HIS A 31 24.99 23.98 -21.83
CA HIS A 31 25.16 24.87 -23.01
C HIS A 31 24.69 24.29 -24.36
N HIS A 32 24.37 22.99 -24.44
CA HIS A 32 23.86 22.31 -25.64
C HIS A 32 22.33 22.18 -25.71
N LEU A 33 21.59 22.73 -24.73
CA LEU A 33 20.12 22.71 -24.71
C LEU A 33 19.54 24.07 -25.12
N PRO A 34 18.36 24.12 -25.76
CA PRO A 34 17.67 25.38 -26.07
C PRO A 34 17.49 26.25 -24.82
N ASP A 35 17.68 27.57 -24.93
CA ASP A 35 17.65 28.51 -23.80
C ASP A 35 16.36 28.44 -22.98
N SER A 36 15.21 28.16 -23.62
CA SER A 36 13.93 27.99 -22.92
C SER A 36 13.91 26.79 -21.97
N ILE A 37 14.60 25.69 -22.34
CA ILE A 37 14.71 24.47 -21.53
C ILE A 37 15.76 24.66 -20.43
N GLN A 38 16.83 25.41 -20.70
CA GLN A 38 17.81 25.77 -19.68
C GLN A 38 17.19 26.65 -18.59
N VAL A 39 16.43 27.69 -18.95
CA VAL A 39 15.78 28.59 -17.98
C VAL A 39 14.72 27.84 -17.17
N GLU A 40 13.92 26.99 -17.81
CA GLU A 40 12.92 26.17 -17.13
C GLU A 40 13.57 25.16 -16.17
N GLY A 41 14.61 24.46 -16.62
CA GLY A 41 15.40 23.55 -15.79
C GLY A 41 16.15 24.26 -14.66
N LEU A 42 16.65 25.48 -14.86
CA LEU A 42 17.35 26.26 -13.84
C LEU A 42 16.40 26.78 -12.75
N VAL A 43 15.23 27.32 -13.13
CA VAL A 43 14.18 27.77 -12.19
C VAL A 43 13.69 26.61 -11.34
N GLU A 44 13.53 25.44 -11.95
CA GLU A 44 13.13 24.23 -11.24
C GLU A 44 14.27 23.67 -10.38
N HIS A 45 15.52 23.66 -10.84
CA HIS A 45 16.67 23.27 -10.01
C HIS A 45 16.88 24.19 -8.80
N ILE A 46 16.51 25.47 -8.91
CA ILE A 46 16.52 26.45 -7.81
C ILE A 46 15.36 26.16 -6.84
N GLN A 47 14.15 25.83 -7.32
CA GLN A 47 13.05 25.34 -6.47
C GLN A 47 13.36 23.99 -5.79
N LEU A 48 14.09 23.12 -6.48
CA LEU A 48 14.54 21.81 -5.97
C LEU A 48 15.65 21.94 -4.93
N ASN A 49 16.55 22.93 -5.04
CA ASN A 49 17.51 23.21 -3.96
C ASN A 49 16.82 23.79 -2.71
N GLY A 50 15.62 24.35 -2.86
CA GLY A 50 14.70 24.69 -1.77
C GLY A 50 14.00 23.49 -1.11
N LEU A 51 14.07 22.28 -1.70
CA LEU A 51 13.54 21.04 -1.09
C LEU A 51 14.35 20.52 0.10
N ASN A 52 15.50 21.13 0.41
CA ASN A 52 16.08 21.04 1.75
C ASN A 52 15.20 21.85 2.71
N LEU A 53 13.92 21.45 2.83
CA LEU A 53 13.05 21.83 3.92
C LEU A 53 13.84 21.46 5.18
N GLN A 54 14.30 22.49 5.90
CA GLN A 54 14.84 22.31 7.22
C GLN A 54 13.77 21.55 8.00
N ALA A 55 14.05 20.28 8.30
CA ALA A 55 13.27 19.53 9.25
C ALA A 55 13.24 20.36 10.54
N GLU A 56 12.13 21.06 10.79
CA GLU A 56 11.88 21.72 12.06
C GLU A 56 11.89 20.63 13.13
N ALA A 57 13.04 20.47 13.79
CA ALA A 57 13.32 19.78 15.05
C ALA A 57 12.31 18.69 15.49
N THR A 58 11.94 17.79 14.58
CA THR A 58 11.11 16.61 14.85
C THR A 58 12.02 15.39 14.79
N GLN A 59 11.79 14.41 15.66
CA GLN A 59 12.60 13.19 15.70
C GLN A 59 12.57 12.51 14.32
N GLN A 60 13.74 12.42 13.68
CA GLN A 60 13.90 11.78 12.38
C GLN A 60 13.92 10.26 12.56
N MET A 61 13.08 9.55 11.81
CA MET A 61 13.07 8.10 11.73
C MET A 61 14.43 7.59 11.25
N SER A 62 14.93 6.55 11.94
CA SER A 62 16.13 5.85 11.53
C SER A 62 15.90 5.09 10.21
N ASN A 63 17.00 4.72 9.54
CA ASN A 63 16.91 3.98 8.29
C ASN A 63 16.18 2.64 8.46
N LEU A 64 16.41 1.98 9.60
CA LEU A 64 15.80 0.71 9.95
C LEU A 64 14.31 0.89 10.21
N GLU A 65 13.92 1.90 11.00
CA GLU A 65 12.51 2.23 11.27
C GLU A 65 11.73 2.50 9.99
N THR A 66 12.33 3.21 9.02
CA THR A 66 11.69 3.50 7.73
C THR A 66 11.44 2.22 6.93
N ILE A 67 12.47 1.36 6.85
CA ILE A 67 12.36 0.06 6.16
C ILE A 67 11.33 -0.84 6.85
N SER A 68 11.36 -0.88 8.18
CA SER A 68 10.44 -1.64 9.02
C SER A 68 9.00 -1.14 8.87
N ALA A 69 8.76 0.16 8.87
CA ALA A 69 7.44 0.74 8.66
C ALA A 69 6.90 0.39 7.27
N SER A 70 7.73 0.52 6.22
CA SER A 70 7.36 0.11 4.85
C SER A 70 6.99 -1.37 4.76
N TRP A 71 7.73 -2.24 5.47
CA TRP A 71 7.45 -3.66 5.54
C TRP A 71 6.13 -3.96 6.23
N VAL A 72 5.92 -3.40 7.43
CA VAL A 72 4.73 -3.65 8.25
C VAL A 72 3.45 -3.18 7.55
N ILE A 73 3.50 -2.09 6.79
CA ILE A 73 2.34 -1.60 6.04
C ILE A 73 1.86 -2.62 5.00
N CYS A 74 2.79 -3.24 4.26
CA CYS A 74 2.44 -4.25 3.26
C CYS A 74 2.14 -5.62 3.88
N ASP A 75 2.96 -6.02 4.86
CA ASP A 75 3.01 -7.35 5.49
C ASP A 75 2.58 -8.50 4.55
N SER A 76 3.31 -8.65 3.45
CA SER A 76 2.83 -9.32 2.24
C SER A 76 2.26 -10.71 2.47
N TRP A 77 2.92 -11.56 3.27
CA TRP A 77 2.46 -12.92 3.52
C TRP A 77 1.13 -12.94 4.31
N ALA A 78 0.97 -12.05 5.29
CA ALA A 78 -0.25 -11.90 6.07
C ALA A 78 -1.38 -11.30 5.22
N GLY A 79 -1.05 -10.35 4.34
CA GLY A 79 -1.99 -9.80 3.36
C GLY A 79 -2.54 -10.87 2.42
N VAL A 80 -1.68 -11.75 1.89
CA VAL A 80 -2.15 -12.89 1.06
C VAL A 80 -2.95 -13.89 1.89
N ALA A 81 -2.52 -14.22 3.12
CA ALA A 81 -3.27 -15.08 4.03
C ALA A 81 -4.69 -14.56 4.29
N GLY A 82 -4.83 -13.25 4.54
CA GLY A 82 -6.12 -12.59 4.79
C GLY A 82 -7.03 -12.47 3.57
N THR A 83 -6.48 -12.57 2.35
CA THR A 83 -7.22 -12.38 1.09
C THR A 83 -7.31 -13.64 0.23
N ILE A 84 -6.91 -14.79 0.76
CA ILE A 84 -6.77 -16.05 -0.01
C ILE A 84 -8.07 -16.53 -0.66
N ALA A 85 -9.23 -16.16 -0.08
CA ALA A 85 -10.56 -16.59 -0.54
C ALA A 85 -10.84 -16.26 -2.02
N LEU A 86 -10.39 -15.09 -2.49
CA LEU A 86 -10.62 -14.67 -3.87
C LEU A 86 -9.77 -15.50 -4.84
N ALA A 87 -8.47 -15.66 -4.59
CA ALA A 87 -7.62 -16.47 -5.47
C ALA A 87 -7.94 -17.96 -5.45
N ILE A 88 -8.41 -18.52 -4.34
CA ILE A 88 -8.80 -19.94 -4.28
C ILE A 88 -9.99 -20.21 -5.22
N SER A 89 -11.01 -19.35 -5.21
CA SER A 89 -12.18 -19.48 -6.11
C SER A 89 -11.88 -19.08 -7.56
N GLN A 90 -10.81 -18.30 -7.78
CA GLN A 90 -10.44 -17.74 -9.08
C GLN A 90 -9.03 -18.17 -9.50
N GLY A 91 -8.95 -19.41 -9.95
CA GLY A 91 -7.76 -20.08 -10.47
C GLY A 91 -7.05 -20.98 -9.45
N GLY A 92 -7.44 -20.96 -8.18
CA GLY A 92 -7.03 -21.95 -7.19
C GLY A 92 -5.51 -21.95 -6.95
N PRO A 93 -4.90 -23.15 -6.81
CA PRO A 93 -3.45 -23.29 -6.63
C PRO A 93 -2.60 -22.56 -7.69
N VAL A 94 -3.03 -22.58 -8.96
CA VAL A 94 -2.31 -21.88 -10.05
C VAL A 94 -2.26 -20.37 -9.80
N THR A 95 -3.37 -19.72 -9.42
CA THR A 95 -3.37 -18.28 -9.11
C THR A 95 -2.51 -17.98 -7.88
N LEU A 96 -2.56 -18.83 -6.85
CA LEU A 96 -1.80 -18.64 -5.61
C LEU A 96 -0.29 -18.80 -5.79
N ILE A 97 0.18 -19.57 -6.79
CA ILE A 97 1.61 -19.75 -7.07
C ILE A 97 2.13 -18.79 -8.14
N TYR A 98 1.46 -18.74 -9.29
CA TYR A 98 1.92 -17.95 -10.42
C TYR A 98 1.54 -16.48 -10.30
N GLY A 99 0.45 -16.16 -9.57
CA GLY A 99 0.01 -14.80 -9.32
C GLY A 99 1.07 -13.95 -8.59
N PRO A 100 1.70 -14.42 -7.50
CA PRO A 100 2.83 -13.73 -6.87
C PRO A 100 3.99 -13.43 -7.83
N ILE A 101 4.30 -14.33 -8.76
CA ILE A 101 5.39 -14.15 -9.75
C ILE A 101 5.02 -13.02 -10.72
N VAL A 102 3.81 -13.05 -11.27
CA VAL A 102 3.29 -11.99 -12.17
C VAL A 102 3.25 -10.65 -11.45
N THR A 103 2.82 -10.65 -10.18
CA THR A 103 2.72 -9.46 -9.35
C THR A 103 4.10 -8.91 -9.00
N MET A 104 5.08 -9.75 -8.68
CA MET A 104 6.47 -9.33 -8.43
C MET A 104 7.07 -8.61 -9.65
N ILE A 105 6.82 -9.12 -10.86
CA ILE A 105 7.29 -8.47 -12.08
C ILE A 105 6.56 -7.13 -12.30
N SER A 106 5.23 -7.13 -12.16
CA SER A 106 4.39 -5.98 -12.51
C SER A 106 4.49 -4.86 -11.46
N VAL A 107 4.25 -5.18 -10.19
CA VAL A 107 4.38 -4.23 -9.07
C VAL A 107 5.83 -3.92 -8.75
N GLY A 108 6.76 -4.84 -9.02
CA GLY A 108 8.20 -4.55 -8.93
C GLY A 108 8.64 -3.49 -9.94
N ALA A 109 8.08 -3.50 -11.15
CA ALA A 109 8.28 -2.41 -12.10
C ALA A 109 7.76 -1.07 -11.55
N CYS A 110 6.57 -1.05 -10.96
CA CYS A 110 6.03 0.13 -10.28
C CYS A 110 6.97 0.62 -9.17
N ALA A 111 7.37 -0.27 -8.26
CA ALA A 111 8.24 0.04 -7.14
C ALA A 111 9.60 0.59 -7.58
N MET A 112 10.20 0.02 -8.63
CA MET A 112 11.45 0.52 -9.20
C MET A 112 11.31 1.92 -9.81
N THR A 113 10.22 2.19 -10.52
CA THR A 113 9.93 3.53 -11.06
C THR A 113 9.73 4.56 -9.94
N LEU A 114 8.97 4.21 -8.90
CA LEU A 114 8.77 5.08 -7.74
C LEU A 114 10.07 5.29 -6.96
N ALA A 115 10.89 4.25 -6.78
CA ALA A 115 12.18 4.32 -6.10
C ALA A 115 13.17 5.25 -6.84
N GLU A 116 13.19 5.20 -8.16
CA GLU A 116 14.02 6.11 -8.96
C GLU A 116 13.59 7.57 -8.78
N LEU A 117 12.28 7.86 -8.82
CA LEU A 117 11.75 9.21 -8.61
C LEU A 117 11.96 9.70 -7.17
N ALA A 118 11.72 8.85 -6.17
CA ALA A 118 11.95 9.17 -4.76
C ALA A 118 13.41 9.47 -4.46
N SER A 119 14.34 8.89 -5.21
CA SER A 119 15.78 9.17 -5.04
C SER A 119 16.20 10.56 -5.48
N VAL A 120 15.39 11.22 -6.32
CA VAL A 120 15.62 12.59 -6.80
C VAL A 120 14.74 13.57 -6.03
N TYR A 121 13.48 13.21 -5.79
CA TYR A 121 12.44 14.09 -5.24
C TYR A 121 11.78 13.46 -4.00
N PRO A 122 12.50 13.28 -2.89
CA PRO A 122 11.97 12.65 -1.67
C PRO A 122 11.00 13.60 -0.96
N THR A 123 9.72 13.53 -1.30
CA THR A 123 8.68 14.42 -0.77
C THR A 123 7.51 13.59 -0.23
N ALA A 124 6.87 14.05 0.86
CA ALA A 124 5.68 13.36 1.39
C ALA A 124 4.50 13.34 0.39
N GLY A 125 4.49 14.28 -0.57
CA GLY A 125 3.51 14.29 -1.65
C GLY A 125 3.72 13.21 -2.71
N GLY A 126 4.91 12.60 -2.77
CA GLY A 126 5.19 11.46 -3.65
C GLY A 126 4.75 11.70 -5.10
N GLN A 127 3.89 10.82 -5.61
CA GLN A 127 3.51 10.83 -7.04
C GLN A 127 2.91 12.14 -7.51
N TYR A 128 2.11 12.84 -6.69
CA TYR A 128 1.45 14.07 -7.17
C TYR A 128 2.43 15.24 -7.25
N HIS A 129 3.45 15.29 -6.38
CA HIS A 129 4.57 16.23 -6.49
C HIS A 129 5.37 15.97 -7.77
N TRP A 130 5.74 14.71 -8.02
CA TRP A 130 6.47 14.33 -9.23
C TRP A 130 5.65 14.60 -10.51
N THR A 131 4.35 14.37 -10.45
CA THR A 131 3.43 14.67 -11.55
C THR A 131 3.40 16.17 -11.84
N SER A 132 3.43 17.03 -10.83
CA SER A 132 3.49 18.49 -11.04
C SER A 132 4.82 18.95 -11.66
N ILE A 133 5.93 18.36 -11.22
CA ILE A 133 7.29 18.63 -11.70
C ILE A 133 7.41 18.21 -13.18
N LEU A 134 7.01 16.98 -13.49
CA LEU A 134 7.20 16.40 -14.82
C LEU A 134 6.17 16.90 -15.86
N ALA A 135 5.00 17.34 -15.44
CA ALA A 135 3.93 17.76 -16.35
C ALA A 135 4.26 19.07 -17.10
N PRO A 136 3.74 19.27 -18.33
CA PRO A 136 3.76 20.57 -18.98
C PRO A 136 3.02 21.63 -18.16
N LYS A 137 3.53 22.87 -18.15
CA LYS A 137 2.97 24.00 -17.39
C LYS A 137 1.47 24.25 -17.59
N SER A 138 0.94 23.95 -18.78
CA SER A 138 -0.47 24.16 -19.10
C SER A 138 -1.43 23.21 -18.36
N ILE A 139 -0.97 22.00 -18.02
CA ILE A 139 -1.81 20.94 -17.45
C ILE A 139 -1.31 20.41 -16.11
N ASN A 140 -0.17 20.92 -15.61
CA ASN A 140 0.48 20.44 -14.39
C ASN A 140 -0.46 20.42 -13.17
N ARG A 141 -1.23 21.49 -12.98
CA ARG A 141 -2.16 21.67 -11.88
C ARG A 141 -3.26 20.62 -11.90
N SER A 142 -3.87 20.39 -13.06
CA SER A 142 -4.97 19.43 -13.19
C SER A 142 -4.46 18.00 -13.05
N LEU A 143 -3.34 17.65 -13.69
CA LEU A 143 -2.76 16.31 -13.60
C LEU A 143 -2.27 15.98 -12.19
N SER A 144 -1.56 16.91 -11.54
CA SER A 144 -1.09 16.74 -10.17
C SER A 144 -2.26 16.57 -9.21
N TYR A 145 -3.32 17.39 -9.34
CA TYR A 145 -4.53 17.21 -8.53
C TYR A 145 -5.18 15.83 -8.75
N CYS A 146 -5.34 15.40 -10.00
CA CYS A 146 -5.95 14.09 -10.31
C CYS A 146 -5.11 12.94 -9.74
N CYS A 147 -3.80 12.99 -9.88
CA CYS A 147 -2.88 12.02 -9.28
C CYS A 147 -2.99 12.01 -7.74
N GLY A 148 -2.99 13.18 -7.12
CA GLY A 148 -3.08 13.33 -5.67
C GLY A 148 -4.38 12.83 -5.07
N ILE A 149 -5.53 13.23 -5.64
CA ILE A 149 -6.84 12.79 -5.14
C ILE A 149 -7.07 11.29 -5.36
N THR A 150 -6.59 10.75 -6.48
CA THR A 150 -6.60 9.31 -6.78
C THR A 150 -5.79 8.55 -5.74
N ASN A 151 -4.59 9.04 -5.42
CA ASN A 151 -3.74 8.41 -4.40
C ASN A 151 -4.36 8.48 -2.99
N MET A 152 -4.99 9.61 -2.64
CA MET A 152 -5.67 9.75 -1.35
C MET A 152 -6.82 8.75 -1.20
N PHE A 153 -7.67 8.62 -2.23
CA PHE A 153 -8.75 7.63 -2.21
C PHE A 153 -8.23 6.20 -2.21
N SER A 154 -7.14 5.91 -2.94
CA SER A 154 -6.45 4.62 -2.88
C SER A 154 -6.09 4.25 -1.44
N TRP A 155 -5.36 5.12 -0.75
CA TRP A 155 -4.90 4.87 0.62
C TRP A 155 -6.04 4.69 1.61
N ILE A 156 -7.12 5.47 1.50
CA ILE A 156 -8.31 5.32 2.36
C ILE A 156 -9.00 3.96 2.10
N ALA A 157 -9.12 3.55 0.83
CA ALA A 157 -9.70 2.27 0.45
C ALA A 157 -8.84 1.08 0.90
N ILE A 158 -7.51 1.17 0.75
CA ILE A 158 -6.56 0.16 1.24
C ILE A 158 -6.66 0.03 2.77
N CYS A 159 -6.66 1.14 3.52
CA CYS A 159 -6.83 1.10 4.98
C CYS A 159 -8.17 0.47 5.37
N THR A 160 -9.23 0.73 4.59
CA THR A 160 -10.54 0.09 4.79
C THR A 160 -10.47 -1.42 4.57
N GLY A 161 -9.73 -1.88 3.55
CA GLY A 161 -9.47 -3.29 3.31
C GLY A 161 -8.67 -3.96 4.44
N ILE A 162 -7.62 -3.30 4.93
CA ILE A 162 -6.81 -3.85 6.02
C ILE A 162 -7.65 -3.95 7.31
N ALA A 163 -8.54 -2.98 7.57
CA ALA A 163 -9.37 -2.96 8.77
C ALA A 163 -10.46 -4.05 8.82
N ILE A 164 -10.95 -4.55 7.66
CA ILE A 164 -11.96 -5.62 7.66
C ILE A 164 -11.36 -7.01 7.92
N ILE A 165 -10.11 -7.24 7.54
CA ILE A 165 -9.40 -8.52 7.72
C ILE A 165 -9.50 -9.02 9.18
N PRO A 166 -9.05 -8.26 10.20
CA PRO A 166 -9.12 -8.74 11.58
C PRO A 166 -10.57 -8.95 12.06
N ALA A 167 -11.53 -8.16 11.58
CA ALA A 167 -12.94 -8.36 11.91
C ALA A 167 -13.49 -9.68 11.36
N GLN A 168 -13.14 -10.04 10.12
CA GLN A 168 -13.50 -11.32 9.52
C GLN A 168 -12.81 -12.49 10.22
N LEU A 169 -11.52 -12.37 10.54
CA LEU A 169 -10.76 -13.40 11.26
C LEU A 169 -11.33 -13.67 12.67
N ILE A 170 -11.65 -12.61 13.44
CA ILE A 170 -12.26 -12.74 14.77
C ILE A 170 -13.65 -13.39 14.67
N THR A 171 -14.45 -12.98 13.69
CA THR A 171 -15.77 -13.60 13.45
C THR A 171 -15.62 -15.07 13.05
N GLY A 172 -14.60 -15.41 12.25
CA GLY A 172 -14.26 -16.77 11.85
C GLY A 172 -13.92 -17.67 13.05
N ILE A 173 -13.18 -17.16 14.04
CA ILE A 173 -12.92 -17.86 15.30
C ILE A 173 -14.23 -18.15 16.04
N ALA A 174 -15.13 -17.17 16.13
CA ALA A 174 -16.42 -17.34 16.81
C ALA A 174 -17.29 -18.43 16.13
N ILE A 175 -17.34 -18.45 14.79
CA ILE A 175 -18.04 -19.48 14.02
C ILE A 175 -17.41 -20.86 14.24
N PHE A 176 -16.08 -20.95 14.25
CA PHE A 176 -15.36 -22.21 14.37
C PHE A 176 -15.65 -22.91 15.71
N TYR A 177 -15.63 -22.19 16.82
CA TYR A 177 -15.89 -22.77 18.16
C TYR A 177 -17.37 -22.84 18.52
N ASN A 178 -18.23 -22.06 17.86
CA ASN A 178 -19.67 -22.11 18.07
C ASN A 178 -20.42 -22.30 16.73
N PRO A 179 -20.64 -23.56 16.31
CA PRO A 179 -21.35 -23.85 15.05
C PRO A 179 -22.80 -23.36 15.00
N THR A 180 -23.40 -23.02 16.14
CA THR A 180 -24.77 -22.47 16.21
C THR A 180 -24.80 -20.95 16.03
N TYR A 181 -23.64 -20.30 16.02
CA TYR A 181 -23.53 -18.86 15.83
C TYR A 181 -23.85 -18.49 14.37
N VAL A 182 -24.90 -17.69 14.18
CA VAL A 182 -25.26 -17.15 12.88
C VAL A 182 -24.59 -15.79 12.71
N PRO A 183 -23.58 -15.65 11.82
CA PRO A 183 -22.93 -14.37 11.61
C PRO A 183 -23.91 -13.39 10.95
N GLN A 184 -23.98 -12.18 11.50
CA GLN A 184 -24.75 -11.07 10.96
C GLN A 184 -23.78 -9.98 10.53
N ALA A 185 -24.11 -9.22 9.49
CA ALA A 185 -23.24 -8.17 8.95
C ALA A 185 -22.81 -7.14 10.03
N TRP A 186 -23.71 -6.85 10.98
CA TRP A 186 -23.44 -5.92 12.07
C TRP A 186 -22.37 -6.42 13.06
N HIS A 187 -22.17 -7.73 13.22
CA HIS A 187 -21.12 -8.28 14.07
C HIS A 187 -19.73 -7.86 13.57
N SER A 188 -19.43 -8.13 12.30
CA SER A 188 -18.14 -7.77 11.71
C SER A 188 -17.99 -6.25 11.56
N PHE A 189 -19.08 -5.52 11.30
CA PHE A 189 -19.07 -4.05 11.27
C PHE A 189 -18.66 -3.45 12.63
N LEU A 190 -19.22 -3.94 13.75
CA LEU A 190 -18.87 -3.39 15.07
C LEU A 190 -17.40 -3.66 15.41
N ILE A 191 -16.88 -4.85 15.09
CA ILE A 191 -15.46 -5.18 15.29
C ILE A 191 -14.59 -4.28 14.40
N TYR A 192 -14.96 -4.10 13.13
CA TYR A 192 -14.29 -3.19 12.20
C TYR A 192 -14.21 -1.76 12.76
N GLN A 193 -15.32 -1.21 13.27
CA GLN A 193 -15.33 0.14 13.83
C GLN A 193 -14.55 0.25 15.13
N ALA A 194 -14.62 -0.77 15.99
CA ALA A 194 -13.82 -0.83 17.21
C ALA A 194 -12.32 -0.78 16.88
N ILE A 195 -11.86 -1.57 15.92
CA ILE A 195 -10.46 -1.59 15.47
C ILE A 195 -10.09 -0.24 14.84
N ASN A 196 -10.91 0.30 13.94
CA ASN A 196 -10.69 1.61 13.32
C ASN A 196 -10.55 2.74 14.38
N GLY A 197 -11.43 2.74 15.39
CA GLY A 197 -11.38 3.71 16.49
C GLY A 197 -10.19 3.54 17.42
N LEU A 198 -9.80 2.30 17.72
CA LEU A 198 -8.60 2.00 18.52
C LEU A 198 -7.32 2.45 17.79
N VAL A 199 -7.22 2.21 16.48
CA VAL A 199 -6.08 2.64 15.68
C VAL A 199 -6.05 4.16 15.53
N LEU A 200 -7.20 4.83 15.39
CA LEU A 200 -7.27 6.30 15.43
C LEU A 200 -6.73 6.83 16.76
N LEU A 201 -7.21 6.29 17.89
CA LEU A 201 -6.78 6.72 19.22
C LEU A 201 -5.28 6.52 19.40
N TYR A 202 -4.75 5.38 18.94
CA TYR A 202 -3.33 5.09 18.94
C TYR A 202 -2.53 6.13 18.12
N ASN A 203 -2.95 6.40 16.88
CA ASN A 203 -2.29 7.37 16.00
C ASN A 203 -2.36 8.82 16.52
N ILE A 204 -3.39 9.19 17.28
CA ILE A 204 -3.49 10.53 17.89
C ILE A 204 -2.63 10.64 19.16
N THR A 205 -2.72 9.66 20.06
CA THR A 205 -2.19 9.79 21.44
C THR A 205 -0.80 9.21 21.61
N LEU A 206 -0.53 8.09 20.93
CA LEU A 206 0.68 7.32 21.13
C LEU A 206 1.70 7.59 20.04
N LEU A 207 1.35 8.09 18.85
CA LEU A 207 2.30 8.19 17.73
C LEU A 207 3.60 8.96 18.05
N LYS A 208 3.51 10.12 18.71
CA LYS A 208 4.70 10.88 19.15
C LYS A 208 5.51 10.17 20.23
N ARG A 209 4.85 9.33 21.05
CA ARG A 209 5.48 8.45 22.03
C ARG A 209 5.86 7.09 21.41
N SER A 210 5.44 6.82 20.17
CA SER A 210 5.45 5.53 19.48
C SER A 210 6.62 5.36 18.52
N LEU A 211 7.46 6.38 18.33
CA LEU A 211 8.84 6.10 17.93
C LEU A 211 9.52 5.14 18.92
N TRP A 212 8.97 4.99 20.15
CA TRP A 212 9.32 3.93 21.12
C TRP A 212 8.34 2.73 21.17
N ILE A 213 7.23 2.72 20.42
CA ILE A 213 6.16 1.69 20.48
C ILE A 213 6.09 0.84 19.20
N HIS A 214 6.98 1.07 18.22
CA HIS A 214 7.52 -0.06 17.45
C HIS A 214 8.14 -1.16 18.36
N ASP A 215 8.23 -0.91 19.68
CA ASP A 215 8.74 -1.80 20.73
C ASP A 215 7.78 -2.13 21.88
N LEU A 216 6.55 -1.64 21.87
CA LEU A 216 5.61 -1.93 22.97
C LEU A 216 4.18 -2.17 22.51
N SER A 217 3.99 -3.16 21.66
CA SER A 217 2.69 -3.80 21.47
C SER A 217 2.78 -5.27 21.89
N CYS A 218 1.98 -5.61 22.92
CA CYS A 218 1.83 -6.90 23.60
C CYS A 218 2.93 -7.29 24.61
N GLU A 219 2.84 -6.75 25.82
CA GLU A 219 3.63 -7.24 26.98
C GLU A 219 3.44 -8.74 27.26
N CYS A 220 2.27 -9.33 26.93
CA CYS A 220 2.04 -10.77 27.13
C CYS A 220 2.74 -11.67 26.10
N PHE A 221 3.08 -11.17 24.90
CA PHE A 221 3.74 -11.97 23.85
C PHE A 221 5.25 -11.66 23.77
N VAL A 222 5.61 -10.40 24.01
CA VAL A 222 7.01 -9.94 24.02
C VAL A 222 7.77 -10.42 25.26
N ALA A 223 7.09 -10.74 26.37
CA ALA A 223 7.75 -11.35 27.54
C ALA A 223 8.49 -12.66 27.21
N LEU A 224 8.00 -13.45 26.26
CA LEU A 224 8.66 -14.68 25.80
C LEU A 224 9.89 -14.39 24.91
N LEU A 225 9.86 -13.30 24.12
CA LEU A 225 10.94 -12.91 23.20
C LEU A 225 11.99 -11.98 23.81
N ARG A 226 11.72 -11.32 24.95
CA ARG A 226 12.70 -10.47 25.69
C ARG A 226 13.92 -11.26 26.17
N VAL A 227 13.84 -12.58 26.23
CA VAL A 227 14.99 -13.46 26.55
C VAL A 227 16.02 -13.49 25.41
N ILE A 228 15.64 -13.13 24.17
CA ILE A 228 16.47 -13.34 22.97
C ILE A 228 16.99 -12.02 22.34
N HIS A 229 16.37 -10.85 22.57
CA HIS A 229 16.79 -9.63 21.87
C HIS A 229 16.78 -8.35 22.75
N ARG A 230 17.96 -7.70 22.88
CA ARG A 230 18.21 -6.49 23.70
C ARG A 230 18.05 -5.17 22.93
N SER A 231 17.47 -5.18 21.72
CA SER A 231 17.30 -3.96 20.91
C SER A 231 15.81 -3.56 20.81
N PRO A 232 15.42 -2.42 21.40
CA PRO A 232 14.04 -1.93 21.41
C PRO A 232 13.84 -0.90 20.29
N ASN A 233 14.09 -1.22 19.02
CA ASN A 233 13.65 -0.36 17.90
C ASN A 233 13.00 -1.14 16.73
N ASN A 234 12.61 -2.41 16.90
CA ASN A 234 12.26 -3.29 15.75
C ASN A 234 11.35 -4.50 16.06
N THR A 235 10.62 -4.48 17.17
CA THR A 235 9.96 -5.68 17.71
C THR A 235 8.83 -6.20 16.81
N ILE A 236 8.05 -5.31 16.17
CA ILE A 236 6.90 -5.71 15.33
C ILE A 236 7.31 -6.49 14.07
N VAL A 237 8.37 -6.04 13.37
CA VAL A 237 8.87 -6.76 12.17
C VAL A 237 9.37 -8.14 12.53
N VAL A 238 10.09 -8.24 13.66
CA VAL A 238 10.57 -9.52 14.17
C VAL A 238 9.39 -10.44 14.51
N VAL A 239 8.31 -9.91 15.10
CA VAL A 239 7.11 -10.69 15.43
C VAL A 239 6.39 -11.19 14.17
N THR A 240 6.18 -10.37 13.14
CA THR A 240 5.50 -10.84 11.92
C THR A 240 6.35 -11.86 11.14
N ILE A 241 7.65 -11.62 10.99
CA ILE A 241 8.56 -12.57 10.32
C ILE A 241 8.69 -13.86 11.14
N ALA A 242 8.80 -13.77 12.47
CA ALA A 242 8.79 -14.94 13.33
C ALA A 242 7.47 -15.71 13.24
N SER A 243 6.34 -15.01 13.15
CA SER A 243 5.02 -15.63 12.95
C SER A 243 4.96 -16.39 11.63
N PHE A 244 5.42 -15.78 10.53
CA PHE A 244 5.56 -16.45 9.24
C PHE A 244 6.42 -17.74 9.36
N VAL A 245 7.60 -17.65 9.95
CA VAL A 245 8.52 -18.80 10.10
C VAL A 245 7.87 -19.90 10.94
N VAL A 246 7.27 -19.55 12.08
CA VAL A 246 6.60 -20.51 12.98
C VAL A 246 5.43 -21.19 12.27
N ILE A 247 4.60 -20.44 11.55
CA ILE A 247 3.44 -20.97 10.83
C ILE A 247 3.89 -21.94 9.73
N VAL A 248 4.83 -21.52 8.88
CA VAL A 248 5.33 -22.35 7.76
C VAL A 248 5.99 -23.63 8.29
N ILE A 249 6.93 -23.51 9.23
CA ILE A 249 7.63 -24.69 9.79
C ILE A 249 6.63 -25.63 10.47
N THR A 250 5.69 -25.11 11.26
CA THR A 250 4.72 -25.96 11.95
C THR A 250 3.82 -26.69 10.97
N CYS A 251 3.29 -26.01 9.95
CA CYS A 251 2.43 -26.63 8.95
C CYS A 251 3.17 -27.72 8.17
N VAL A 252 4.39 -27.44 7.69
CA VAL A 252 5.21 -28.42 6.96
C VAL A 252 5.58 -29.61 7.86
N ALA A 253 6.04 -29.36 9.08
CA ALA A 253 6.43 -30.41 10.02
C ALA A 253 5.26 -31.31 10.42
N ARG A 254 4.06 -30.75 10.60
CA ARG A 254 2.85 -31.48 10.99
C ARG A 254 2.18 -32.22 9.83
N SER A 255 2.41 -31.76 8.60
CA SER A 255 1.91 -32.43 7.40
C SER A 255 2.79 -33.61 6.98
N SER A 256 4.08 -33.61 7.35
CA SER A 256 5.00 -34.71 7.06
C SER A 256 4.49 -36.09 7.51
N PRO A 257 4.60 -37.15 6.68
CA PRO A 257 5.10 -37.19 5.30
C PRO A 257 4.01 -37.01 4.23
N ASN A 258 2.77 -36.71 4.64
CA ASN A 258 1.60 -36.64 3.78
C ASN A 258 1.50 -35.24 3.19
N TYR A 259 2.24 -34.97 2.13
CA TYR A 259 2.09 -33.74 1.36
C TYR A 259 1.17 -33.95 0.17
N GLU A 260 0.51 -32.88 -0.24
CA GLU A 260 -0.31 -32.89 -1.45
C GLU A 260 0.56 -33.11 -2.70
N SER A 261 -0.01 -33.70 -3.74
CA SER A 261 0.76 -34.06 -4.93
C SER A 261 1.25 -32.82 -5.68
N SER A 262 2.49 -32.84 -6.21
CA SER A 262 3.01 -31.73 -7.03
C SER A 262 2.13 -31.43 -8.25
N ARG A 263 1.43 -32.43 -8.80
CA ARG A 263 0.48 -32.20 -9.88
C ARG A 263 -0.70 -31.34 -9.42
N ALA A 264 -1.23 -31.61 -8.22
CA ALA A 264 -2.31 -30.81 -7.65
C ALA A 264 -1.86 -29.39 -7.31
N VAL A 265 -0.69 -29.26 -6.68
CA VAL A 265 -0.16 -27.94 -6.27
C VAL A 265 0.15 -27.03 -7.46
N TRP A 266 0.82 -27.54 -8.50
CA TRP A 266 1.30 -26.73 -9.62
C TRP A 266 0.34 -26.72 -10.83
N GLY A 267 -0.55 -27.69 -10.95
CA GLY A 267 -1.36 -27.93 -12.15
C GLY A 267 -2.87 -27.77 -11.96
N THR A 268 -3.38 -27.64 -10.73
CA THR A 268 -4.83 -27.50 -10.50
C THR A 268 -5.27 -26.07 -10.71
N PHE A 269 -6.17 -25.87 -11.68
CA PHE A 269 -6.83 -24.61 -11.95
C PHE A 269 -8.33 -24.73 -11.61
N LEU A 270 -8.77 -24.00 -10.59
CA LEU A 270 -10.18 -23.95 -10.19
C LEU A 270 -10.86 -22.73 -10.80
N ASN A 271 -12.07 -22.86 -11.33
CA ASN A 271 -12.79 -21.74 -11.91
C ASN A 271 -14.25 -21.72 -11.44
N ASP A 272 -14.44 -21.23 -10.22
CA ASP A 272 -15.77 -21.06 -9.62
C ASP A 272 -16.33 -19.66 -9.89
N SER A 273 -15.64 -18.88 -10.73
CA SER A 273 -16.04 -17.52 -11.08
C SER A 273 -17.21 -17.44 -12.06
N GLY A 274 -17.55 -18.55 -12.74
CA GLY A 274 -18.55 -18.58 -13.81
C GLY A 274 -18.08 -17.98 -15.15
N TRP A 275 -16.87 -17.44 -15.24
CA TRP A 275 -16.28 -17.02 -16.51
C TRP A 275 -15.92 -18.23 -17.38
N SER A 276 -16.29 -18.20 -18.67
CA SER A 276 -15.92 -19.27 -19.62
C SER A 276 -14.41 -19.31 -19.93
N SER A 277 -13.71 -18.17 -19.79
CA SER A 277 -12.28 -18.06 -20.01
C SER A 277 -11.50 -18.18 -18.71
N GLY A 278 -10.67 -19.22 -18.60
CA GLY A 278 -9.73 -19.36 -17.47
C GLY A 278 -8.72 -18.22 -17.39
N GLY A 279 -8.39 -17.56 -18.51
CA GLY A 279 -7.52 -16.38 -18.50
C GLY A 279 -8.16 -15.19 -17.79
N VAL A 280 -9.47 -14.98 -17.97
CA VAL A 280 -10.20 -13.92 -17.27
C VAL A 280 -10.28 -14.25 -15.78
N ALA A 281 -10.63 -15.49 -15.42
CA ALA A 281 -10.66 -15.94 -14.03
C ALA A 281 -9.30 -15.79 -13.33
N PHE A 282 -8.19 -16.07 -14.02
CA PHE A 282 -6.84 -15.83 -13.49
C PHE A 282 -6.59 -14.33 -13.25
N LEU A 283 -6.90 -13.48 -14.23
CA LEU A 283 -6.65 -12.04 -14.16
C LEU A 283 -7.52 -11.32 -13.11
N THR A 284 -8.77 -11.76 -12.90
CA THR A 284 -9.62 -11.28 -11.80
C THR A 284 -9.13 -11.82 -10.45
N GLY A 285 -8.61 -13.05 -10.42
CA GLY A 285 -8.01 -13.67 -9.22
C GLY A 285 -6.68 -13.03 -8.78
N LEU A 286 -5.99 -12.31 -9.67
CA LEU A 286 -4.75 -11.58 -9.36
C LEU A 286 -4.92 -10.51 -8.27
N VAL A 287 -6.14 -10.14 -7.89
CA VAL A 287 -6.43 -9.23 -6.78
C VAL A 287 -5.70 -9.66 -5.50
N THR A 288 -5.76 -10.94 -5.13
CA THR A 288 -5.11 -11.48 -3.91
C THR A 288 -3.59 -11.35 -3.96
N PRO A 289 -2.88 -11.86 -4.99
CA PRO A 289 -1.46 -11.59 -5.15
C PRO A 289 -1.11 -10.10 -5.17
N ASN A 290 -1.88 -9.25 -5.85
CA ASN A 290 -1.63 -7.81 -5.89
C ASN A 290 -1.77 -7.15 -4.50
N TYR A 291 -2.70 -7.64 -3.69
CA TYR A 291 -2.91 -7.18 -2.32
C TYR A 291 -1.65 -7.36 -1.43
N MET A 292 -0.74 -8.29 -1.76
CA MET A 292 0.53 -8.46 -1.03
C MET A 292 1.43 -7.22 -1.04
N TYR A 293 1.22 -6.32 -2.01
CA TYR A 293 1.94 -5.05 -2.14
C TYR A 293 1.01 -3.84 -2.03
N ALA A 294 -0.17 -4.01 -1.43
CA ALA A 294 -1.04 -2.90 -1.10
C ALA A 294 -0.31 -1.92 -0.18
N GLY A 295 -0.24 -0.64 -0.59
CA GLY A 295 0.47 0.38 0.18
C GLY A 295 2.01 0.32 0.06
N ILE A 296 2.56 -0.31 -0.98
CA ILE A 296 4.02 -0.37 -1.20
C ILE A 296 4.67 1.02 -1.24
N ASP A 297 3.96 2.05 -1.69
CA ASP A 297 4.41 3.44 -1.73
C ASP A 297 4.35 4.16 -0.36
N GLY A 298 4.03 3.46 0.74
CA GLY A 298 3.83 4.09 2.04
C GLY A 298 5.05 4.83 2.56
N ALA A 299 6.25 4.31 2.31
CA ALA A 299 7.50 4.98 2.66
C ALA A 299 7.68 6.33 1.96
N LEU A 300 7.05 6.56 0.79
CA LEU A 300 7.10 7.86 0.11
C LEU A 300 6.43 8.95 0.94
N HIS A 301 5.28 8.64 1.53
CA HIS A 301 4.47 9.61 2.27
C HIS A 301 5.03 9.93 3.67
N LEU A 302 6.02 9.16 4.10
CA LEU A 302 6.80 9.37 5.33
C LEU A 302 8.19 9.97 5.04
N ALA A 303 8.49 10.33 3.79
CA ALA A 303 9.82 10.82 3.39
C ALA A 303 10.30 12.03 4.21
N GLU A 304 9.39 12.94 4.61
CA GLU A 304 9.73 14.12 5.43
C GLU A 304 10.18 13.76 6.86
N GLU A 305 9.84 12.56 7.35
CA GLU A 305 10.25 12.07 8.68
C GLU A 305 11.54 11.24 8.62
N CYS A 306 12.05 10.92 7.43
CA CYS A 306 13.17 10.00 7.23
C CYS A 306 14.54 10.69 7.27
N LYS A 307 15.51 10.08 7.95
CA LYS A 307 16.93 10.48 7.80
C LYS A 307 17.45 10.08 6.41
N ASN A 308 17.97 11.03 5.63
CA ASN A 308 18.48 10.80 4.27
C ASN A 308 17.44 10.16 3.31
N ALA A 309 16.25 10.77 3.24
CA ALA A 309 15.09 10.28 2.49
C ALA A 309 15.40 9.82 1.04
N SER A 310 16.26 10.53 0.31
CA SER A 310 16.67 10.20 -1.08
C SER A 310 17.36 8.83 -1.23
N THR A 311 17.85 8.25 -0.15
CA THR A 311 18.56 6.97 -0.15
C THR A 311 17.77 5.89 0.58
N VAL A 312 17.16 6.23 1.72
CA VAL A 312 16.42 5.26 2.55
C VAL A 312 15.09 4.87 1.93
N VAL A 313 14.34 5.82 1.35
CA VAL A 313 13.02 5.54 0.76
C VAL A 313 13.11 4.55 -0.42
N PRO A 314 14.04 4.73 -1.39
CA PRO A 314 14.26 3.72 -2.43
C PRO A 314 14.65 2.34 -1.87
N ARG A 315 15.48 2.30 -0.81
CA ARG A 315 15.88 1.05 -0.17
C ARG A 315 14.70 0.36 0.51
N ALA A 316 13.84 1.11 1.18
CA ALA A 316 12.63 0.61 1.84
C ALA A 316 11.64 -0.02 0.84
N LEU A 317 11.45 0.62 -0.33
CA LEU A 317 10.64 0.06 -1.42
C LEU A 317 11.21 -1.28 -1.91
N MET A 318 12.51 -1.32 -2.22
CA MET A 318 13.15 -2.53 -2.77
C MET A 318 13.24 -3.67 -1.75
N SER A 319 13.47 -3.37 -0.47
CA SER A 319 13.45 -4.38 0.59
C SER A 319 12.04 -4.94 0.79
N THR A 320 11.02 -4.07 0.80
CA THR A 320 9.61 -4.49 0.95
C THR A 320 9.21 -5.40 -0.20
N LEU A 321 9.56 -5.03 -1.43
CA LEU A 321 9.32 -5.85 -2.61
C LEU A 321 9.96 -7.24 -2.50
N SER A 322 11.26 -7.29 -2.16
CA SER A 322 12.05 -8.52 -2.18
C SER A 322 11.66 -9.48 -1.06
N ILE A 323 11.57 -8.98 0.18
CA ILE A 323 11.16 -9.79 1.33
C ILE A 323 9.71 -10.24 1.12
N GLY A 324 8.85 -9.38 0.56
CA GLY A 324 7.43 -9.62 0.37
C GLY A 324 7.17 -10.74 -0.62
N PHE A 325 7.95 -10.77 -1.70
CA PHE A 325 7.90 -11.86 -2.67
C PHE A 325 8.31 -13.18 -2.04
N VAL A 326 9.48 -13.20 -1.38
CA VAL A 326 10.07 -14.42 -0.81
C VAL A 326 9.16 -15.02 0.27
N THR A 327 8.62 -14.20 1.18
CA THR A 327 7.72 -14.69 2.23
C THR A 327 6.40 -15.17 1.64
N SER A 328 5.80 -14.43 0.71
CA SER A 328 4.50 -14.79 0.14
C SER A 328 4.56 -16.04 -0.72
N ILE A 329 5.55 -16.19 -1.61
CA ILE A 329 5.65 -17.39 -2.46
C ILE A 329 5.96 -18.63 -1.63
N SER A 330 6.85 -18.51 -0.64
CA SER A 330 7.19 -19.62 0.25
C SER A 330 6.00 -20.03 1.12
N PHE A 331 5.25 -19.05 1.62
CA PHE A 331 4.00 -19.28 2.36
C PHE A 331 2.97 -20.00 1.50
N MET A 332 2.68 -19.50 0.30
CA MET A 332 1.69 -20.10 -0.60
C MET A 332 2.02 -21.54 -0.97
N VAL A 333 3.27 -21.80 -1.38
CA VAL A 333 3.73 -23.15 -1.73
C VAL A 333 3.60 -24.07 -0.52
N ALA A 334 4.04 -23.66 0.66
CA ALA A 334 3.93 -24.46 1.88
C ALA A 334 2.47 -24.76 2.22
N MET A 335 1.58 -23.75 2.21
CA MET A 335 0.16 -23.95 2.55
C MET A 335 -0.55 -24.87 1.57
N LEU A 336 -0.26 -24.76 0.27
CA LEU A 336 -0.84 -25.65 -0.75
C LEU A 336 -0.39 -27.10 -0.60
N TYR A 337 0.89 -27.35 -0.33
CA TYR A 337 1.39 -28.71 -0.04
C TYR A 337 0.83 -29.30 1.26
N CYS A 338 0.37 -28.45 2.20
CA CYS A 338 -0.20 -28.87 3.48
C CYS A 338 -1.74 -28.93 3.47
N THR A 339 -2.38 -28.67 2.32
CA THR A 339 -3.85 -28.67 2.18
C THR A 339 -4.27 -29.83 1.30
N HIS A 340 -5.12 -30.72 1.81
CA HIS A 340 -5.53 -31.94 1.11
C HIS A 340 -6.94 -31.88 0.54
N ASP A 341 -7.82 -31.10 1.18
CA ASP A 341 -9.21 -30.95 0.75
C ASP A 341 -9.48 -29.49 0.42
N LEU A 342 -9.25 -29.14 -0.85
CA LEU A 342 -9.50 -27.80 -1.37
C LEU A 342 -11.00 -27.47 -1.40
N ASP A 343 -11.87 -28.46 -1.56
CA ASP A 343 -13.32 -28.25 -1.58
C ASP A 343 -13.81 -27.83 -0.18
N ALA A 344 -13.30 -28.46 0.88
CA ALA A 344 -13.56 -28.05 2.26
C ALA A 344 -13.05 -26.62 2.56
N VAL A 345 -11.93 -26.22 1.94
CA VAL A 345 -11.38 -24.86 2.07
C VAL A 345 -12.26 -23.82 1.37
N VAL A 346 -12.72 -24.12 0.15
CA VAL A 346 -13.65 -23.26 -0.62
C VAL A 346 -14.99 -23.13 0.11
N GLN A 347 -15.51 -24.24 0.65
CA GLN A 347 -16.82 -24.31 1.31
C GLN A 347 -16.76 -24.04 2.81
N SER A 348 -15.65 -23.48 3.30
CA SER A 348 -15.44 -23.30 4.74
C SER A 348 -16.52 -22.42 5.35
N LYS A 349 -17.23 -22.97 6.35
CA LYS A 349 -18.33 -22.30 7.05
C LYS A 349 -17.89 -21.05 7.81
N THR A 350 -16.60 -20.93 8.11
CA THR A 350 -16.04 -19.78 8.81
C THR A 350 -15.96 -18.54 7.92
N GLY A 351 -16.04 -18.70 6.59
CA GLY A 351 -15.78 -17.63 5.62
C GLY A 351 -14.30 -17.21 5.57
N VAL A 352 -13.41 -17.97 6.21
CA VAL A 352 -11.97 -17.70 6.31
C VAL A 352 -11.20 -18.94 5.84
N PRO A 353 -10.94 -19.09 4.53
CA PRO A 353 -10.35 -20.32 3.97
C PRO A 353 -8.97 -20.66 4.55
N ILE A 354 -8.15 -19.65 4.88
CA ILE A 354 -6.83 -19.89 5.47
C ILE A 354 -6.90 -20.58 6.83
N TYR A 355 -8.00 -20.36 7.58
CA TYR A 355 -8.20 -21.01 8.87
C TYR A 355 -8.42 -22.52 8.68
N GLU A 356 -9.20 -22.90 7.67
CA GLU A 356 -9.39 -24.31 7.31
C GLU A 356 -8.09 -24.94 6.84
N MET A 357 -7.30 -24.25 6.00
CA MET A 357 -5.99 -24.74 5.55
C MET A 357 -5.05 -25.03 6.74
N TRP A 358 -4.98 -24.12 7.72
CA TRP A 358 -4.17 -24.35 8.92
C TRP A 358 -4.73 -25.46 9.81
N HIS A 359 -6.05 -25.62 9.86
CA HIS A 359 -6.67 -26.72 10.59
C HIS A 359 -6.30 -28.07 9.96
N GLN A 360 -6.37 -28.19 8.63
CA GLN A 360 -5.95 -29.39 7.89
C GLN A 360 -4.45 -29.69 8.09
N ALA A 361 -3.59 -28.67 7.93
CA ALA A 361 -2.15 -28.81 8.03
C ALA A 361 -1.69 -29.23 9.45
N THR A 362 -2.25 -28.62 10.48
CA THR A 362 -1.82 -28.85 11.87
C THR A 362 -2.55 -30.01 12.55
N ARG A 363 -3.76 -30.33 12.07
CA ARG A 363 -4.73 -31.25 12.70
C ARG A 363 -5.04 -30.85 14.14
N SER A 364 -5.01 -29.55 14.43
CA SER A 364 -5.17 -28.98 15.75
C SER A 364 -5.91 -27.65 15.68
N SER A 365 -7.11 -27.62 16.24
CA SER A 365 -7.92 -26.40 16.37
C SER A 365 -7.16 -25.30 17.10
N THR A 366 -6.45 -25.62 18.17
CA THR A 366 -5.69 -24.64 18.96
C THR A 366 -4.56 -24.01 18.16
N ALA A 367 -3.79 -24.80 17.40
CA ALA A 367 -2.69 -24.27 16.59
C ALA A 367 -3.22 -23.35 15.48
N ALA A 368 -4.27 -23.78 14.78
CA ALA A 368 -4.92 -22.98 13.74
C ALA A 368 -5.47 -21.65 14.30
N THR A 369 -6.12 -21.67 15.46
CA THR A 369 -6.61 -20.45 16.13
C THR A 369 -5.47 -19.50 16.52
N ILE A 370 -4.35 -20.03 17.04
CA ILE A 370 -3.17 -19.21 17.35
C ILE A 370 -2.65 -18.52 16.08
N PHE A 371 -2.60 -19.22 14.94
CA PHE A 371 -2.15 -18.64 13.67
C PHE A 371 -3.09 -17.53 13.18
N VAL A 372 -4.41 -17.72 13.31
CA VAL A 372 -5.39 -16.66 13.03
C VAL A 372 -5.16 -15.44 13.92
N ILE A 373 -4.93 -15.63 15.21
CA ILE A 373 -4.65 -14.53 16.15
C ILE A 373 -3.36 -13.78 15.76
N LEU A 374 -2.30 -14.49 15.32
CA LEU A 374 -1.08 -13.85 14.84
C LEU A 374 -1.34 -12.96 13.62
N VAL A 375 -2.17 -13.41 12.68
CA VAL A 375 -2.55 -12.60 11.50
C VAL A 375 -3.48 -11.43 11.87
N VAL A 376 -4.34 -11.58 12.88
CA VAL A 376 -5.12 -10.46 13.43
C VAL A 376 -4.19 -9.36 13.95
N PHE A 377 -3.15 -9.71 14.72
CA PHE A 377 -2.18 -8.72 15.20
C PHE A 377 -1.39 -8.08 14.05
N ALA A 378 -0.93 -8.87 13.08
CA ALA A 378 -0.27 -8.38 11.88
C ALA A 378 -1.12 -7.35 11.13
N ALA A 379 -2.41 -7.65 10.90
CA ALA A 379 -3.32 -6.73 10.21
C ALA A 379 -3.58 -5.44 11.00
N VAL A 380 -3.68 -5.51 12.34
CA VAL A 380 -3.81 -4.29 13.18
C VAL A 380 -2.56 -3.44 13.10
N PHE A 381 -1.36 -4.03 13.09
CA PHE A 381 -0.11 -3.27 12.92
C PHE A 381 0.03 -2.64 11.54
N ALA A 382 -0.34 -3.38 10.49
CA ALA A 382 -0.41 -2.85 9.12
C ALA A 382 -1.39 -1.66 9.05
N LEU A 383 -2.54 -1.75 9.71
CA LEU A 383 -3.53 -0.68 9.74
C LEU A 383 -3.03 0.58 10.45
N ILE A 384 -2.27 0.43 11.55
CA ILE A 384 -1.64 1.56 12.24
C ILE A 384 -0.75 2.35 11.28
N GLY A 385 0.19 1.67 10.62
CA GLY A 385 1.09 2.29 9.64
C GLY A 385 0.35 2.83 8.41
N GLY A 386 -0.67 2.11 7.94
CA GLY A 386 -1.51 2.53 6.83
C GLY A 386 -2.25 3.84 7.12
N GLN A 387 -2.90 3.95 8.29
CA GLN A 387 -3.60 5.17 8.68
C GLN A 387 -2.66 6.35 8.92
N GLN A 388 -1.48 6.11 9.52
CA GLN A 388 -0.44 7.13 9.63
C GLN A 388 -0.09 7.68 8.23
N THR A 389 0.22 6.80 7.29
CA THR A 389 0.58 7.14 5.91
C THR A 389 -0.54 7.88 5.19
N ALA A 390 -1.76 7.35 5.22
CA ALA A 390 -2.93 7.96 4.61
C ALA A 390 -3.20 9.36 5.17
N SER A 391 -2.99 9.57 6.47
CA SER A 391 -3.19 10.87 7.12
C SER A 391 -2.14 11.90 6.69
N ARG A 392 -0.88 11.48 6.51
CA ARG A 392 0.21 12.32 6.01
C ARG A 392 -0.01 12.73 4.56
N LEU A 393 -0.47 11.81 3.70
CA LEU A 393 -0.85 12.13 2.33
C LEU A 393 -2.02 13.13 2.28
N THR A 394 -3.06 12.91 3.08
CA THR A 394 -4.22 13.82 3.18
C THR A 394 -3.81 15.20 3.69
N TRP A 395 -2.95 15.24 4.71
CA TRP A 395 -2.36 16.46 5.23
C TRP A 395 -1.53 17.21 4.17
N SER A 396 -0.71 16.50 3.39
CA SER A 396 0.11 17.07 2.32
C SER A 396 -0.76 17.74 1.24
N LEU A 397 -1.83 17.07 0.82
CA LEU A 397 -2.81 17.65 -0.12
C LEU A 397 -3.54 18.87 0.47
N ALA A 398 -3.89 18.82 1.75
CA ALA A 398 -4.51 19.96 2.43
C ALA A 398 -3.54 21.15 2.58
N ARG A 399 -2.26 20.89 2.85
CA ARG A 399 -1.18 21.90 2.90
C ARG A 399 -1.08 22.64 1.58
N ASP A 400 -1.20 21.92 0.47
CA ASP A 400 -1.18 22.50 -0.89
C ASP A 400 -2.54 23.09 -1.33
N HIS A 401 -3.52 23.18 -0.42
CA HIS A 401 -4.88 23.68 -0.66
C HIS A 401 -5.69 22.90 -1.72
N ALA A 402 -5.41 21.60 -1.86
CA ALA A 402 -6.10 20.72 -2.79
C ALA A 402 -7.50 20.27 -2.29
N LEU A 403 -7.76 20.30 -0.98
CA LEU A 403 -8.97 19.73 -0.37
C LEU A 403 -9.93 20.79 0.18
N ILE A 404 -11.23 20.49 0.20
CA ILE A 404 -12.20 21.24 1.00
C ILE A 404 -11.81 21.12 2.49
N GLY A 405 -11.89 22.22 3.24
CA GLY A 405 -11.46 22.21 4.64
C GLY A 405 -9.94 22.20 4.84
N SER A 406 -9.15 22.53 3.79
CA SER A 406 -7.69 22.58 3.85
C SER A 406 -7.14 23.38 5.05
N GLN A 407 -7.83 24.45 5.49
CA GLN A 407 -7.44 25.26 6.65
C GLN A 407 -7.36 24.47 7.97
N TRP A 408 -8.07 23.36 8.08
CA TRP A 408 -8.15 22.53 9.29
C TRP A 408 -7.30 21.28 9.10
N LEU A 409 -7.43 20.64 7.93
CA LEU A 409 -6.70 19.44 7.56
C LEU A 409 -5.18 19.68 7.40
N SER A 410 -4.74 20.90 7.08
CA SER A 410 -3.31 21.21 6.97
C SER A 410 -2.62 21.47 8.31
N LYS A 411 -3.36 21.51 9.43
CA LYS A 411 -2.79 21.86 10.74
C LYS A 411 -2.23 20.62 11.45
N THR A 412 -0.97 20.69 11.87
CA THR A 412 -0.36 19.75 12.81
C THR A 412 -0.59 20.22 14.24
N HIS A 413 -0.82 19.29 15.17
CA HIS A 413 -1.06 19.63 16.56
C HIS A 413 0.26 19.84 17.32
N ARG A 414 0.54 21.07 17.81
CA ARG A 414 1.84 21.46 18.40
C ARG A 414 2.39 20.56 19.52
N LYS A 415 1.52 19.91 20.30
CA LYS A 415 1.98 18.98 21.37
C LYS A 415 2.19 17.56 20.87
N LEU A 416 1.45 17.14 19.85
CA LEU A 416 1.38 15.75 19.40
C LEU A 416 2.14 15.53 18.07
N ASP A 417 2.54 16.58 17.35
CA ASP A 417 3.27 16.56 16.06
C ASP A 417 2.63 15.68 14.97
N VAL A 418 1.33 15.42 15.10
CA VAL A 418 0.51 14.65 14.16
C VAL A 418 -0.62 15.50 13.58
N PRO A 419 -1.10 15.18 12.37
CA PRO A 419 -2.18 15.90 11.71
C PRO A 419 -3.52 15.32 12.17
N VAL A 420 -3.92 15.67 13.41
CA VAL A 420 -5.11 15.11 14.08
C VAL A 420 -6.37 15.24 13.22
N TRP A 421 -6.57 16.38 12.55
CA TRP A 421 -7.74 16.59 11.70
C TRP A 421 -7.75 15.70 10.45
N SER A 422 -6.58 15.42 9.86
CA SER A 422 -6.46 14.48 8.73
C SER A 422 -6.71 13.04 9.17
N LEU A 423 -6.24 12.66 10.36
CA LEU A 423 -6.54 11.35 10.97
C LEU A 423 -8.05 11.18 11.20
N ILE A 424 -8.71 12.18 11.80
CA ILE A 424 -10.16 12.16 12.03
C ILE A 424 -10.93 12.13 10.69
N PHE A 425 -10.49 12.90 9.69
CA PHE A 425 -11.10 12.86 8.36
C PHE A 425 -11.04 11.46 7.75
N ASN A 426 -9.86 10.83 7.74
CA ASN A 426 -9.72 9.47 7.23
C ASN A 426 -10.58 8.47 8.01
N PHE A 427 -10.60 8.58 9.34
CA PHE A 427 -11.47 7.75 10.18
C PHE A 427 -12.95 7.91 9.82
N VAL A 428 -13.44 9.14 9.62
CA VAL A 428 -14.84 9.40 9.25
C VAL A 428 -15.16 8.84 7.86
N VAL A 429 -14.27 8.99 6.89
CA VAL A 429 -14.47 8.40 5.56
C VAL A 429 -14.49 6.87 5.63
N MET A 430 -13.54 6.27 6.37
CA MET A 430 -13.53 4.82 6.63
C MET A 430 -14.79 4.37 7.36
N PHE A 431 -15.30 5.15 8.32
CA PHE A 431 -16.55 4.86 9.02
C PHE A 431 -17.73 4.80 8.05
N ILE A 432 -17.85 5.79 7.15
CA ILE A 432 -18.90 5.85 6.12
C ILE A 432 -18.79 4.66 5.16
N ILE A 433 -17.59 4.32 4.70
CA ILE A 433 -17.38 3.13 3.86
C ILE A 433 -17.77 1.86 4.65
N GLY A 434 -17.42 1.78 5.93
CA GLY A 434 -17.84 0.69 6.82
C GLY A 434 -19.36 0.55 6.90
N CYS A 435 -20.13 1.65 6.89
CA CYS A 435 -21.59 1.57 6.86
C CYS A 435 -22.13 0.87 5.60
N VAL A 436 -21.41 0.90 4.47
CA VAL A 436 -21.77 0.16 3.25
C VAL A 436 -21.75 -1.35 3.50
N TYR A 437 -20.85 -1.84 4.36
CA TYR A 437 -20.77 -3.26 4.74
C TYR A 437 -22.06 -3.77 5.37
N LEU A 438 -22.81 -2.92 6.11
CA LEU A 438 -24.09 -3.29 6.70
C LEU A 438 -25.17 -3.58 5.64
N GLY A 439 -25.10 -2.91 4.49
CA GLY A 439 -26.03 -3.10 3.39
C GLY A 439 -25.59 -4.20 2.42
N SER A 440 -24.30 -4.21 2.05
CA SER A 440 -23.75 -5.17 1.10
C SER A 440 -22.24 -5.34 1.31
N SER A 441 -21.83 -6.56 1.70
CA SER A 441 -20.42 -6.95 1.76
C SER A 441 -19.76 -6.92 0.38
N SER A 442 -20.51 -7.22 -0.68
CA SER A 442 -20.03 -7.13 -2.07
C SER A 442 -19.71 -5.68 -2.47
N ALA A 443 -20.60 -4.74 -2.12
CA ALA A 443 -20.36 -3.31 -2.38
C ALA A 443 -19.16 -2.79 -1.58
N PHE A 444 -19.02 -3.22 -0.32
CA PHE A 444 -17.85 -2.90 0.50
C PHE A 444 -16.54 -3.48 -0.09
N ASN A 445 -16.55 -4.73 -0.54
CA ASN A 445 -15.38 -5.35 -1.18
C ASN A 445 -14.99 -4.65 -2.49
N ALA A 446 -15.96 -4.09 -3.22
CA ALA A 446 -15.68 -3.28 -4.40
C ALA A 446 -14.95 -1.97 -4.08
N PHE A 447 -15.20 -1.36 -2.90
CA PHE A 447 -14.37 -0.23 -2.42
C PHE A 447 -12.91 -0.66 -2.23
N ILE A 448 -12.68 -1.85 -1.66
CA ILE A 448 -11.32 -2.37 -1.44
C ILE A 448 -10.61 -2.62 -2.77
N GLY A 449 -11.28 -3.30 -3.71
CA GLY A 449 -10.74 -3.56 -5.06
C GLY A 449 -10.42 -2.26 -5.80
N THR A 450 -11.29 -1.26 -5.68
CA THR A 450 -11.06 0.09 -6.22
C THR A 450 -9.80 0.73 -5.66
N GLY A 451 -9.46 0.50 -4.39
CA GLY A 451 -8.20 0.96 -3.80
C GLY A 451 -6.98 0.52 -4.60
N LEU A 452 -6.89 -0.77 -4.93
CA LEU A 452 -5.78 -1.29 -5.76
C LEU A 452 -5.77 -0.68 -7.17
N ILE A 453 -6.93 -0.43 -7.76
CA ILE A 453 -7.02 0.22 -9.08
C ILE A 453 -6.45 1.63 -9.01
N LEU A 454 -6.89 2.42 -8.04
CA LEU A 454 -6.44 3.80 -7.85
C LEU A 454 -4.96 3.88 -7.49
N GLN A 455 -4.44 2.91 -6.73
CA GLN A 455 -3.01 2.76 -6.44
C GLN A 455 -2.19 2.68 -7.73
N HIS A 456 -2.54 1.76 -8.64
CA HIS A 456 -1.77 1.59 -9.87
C HIS A 456 -1.96 2.76 -10.84
N ILE A 457 -3.14 3.38 -10.86
CA ILE A 457 -3.36 4.61 -11.62
C ILE A 457 -2.46 5.75 -11.09
N SER A 458 -2.34 5.92 -9.77
CA SER A 458 -1.49 6.97 -9.18
C SER A 458 -0.02 6.79 -9.57
N TYR A 459 0.43 5.55 -9.71
CA TYR A 459 1.79 5.21 -10.16
C TYR A 459 2.02 5.48 -11.65
N ALA A 460 0.98 5.26 -12.48
CA ALA A 460 1.06 5.43 -13.92
C ALA A 460 1.25 6.91 -14.33
N PHE A 461 0.69 7.87 -13.58
CA PHE A 461 0.85 9.31 -13.86
C PHE A 461 2.31 9.76 -13.98
N PRO A 462 3.15 9.64 -12.93
CA PRO A 462 4.55 10.04 -13.02
C PRO A 462 5.35 9.14 -13.96
N ALA A 463 5.02 7.85 -14.09
CA ALA A 463 5.69 6.95 -15.04
C ALA A 463 5.51 7.41 -16.49
N ALA A 464 4.28 7.77 -16.89
CA ALA A 464 3.95 8.25 -18.22
C ALA A 464 4.61 9.61 -18.51
N LEU A 465 4.56 10.53 -17.55
CA LEU A 465 5.19 11.85 -17.68
C LEU A 465 6.72 11.74 -17.77
N LEU A 466 7.31 10.80 -17.05
CA LEU A 466 8.75 10.55 -17.11
C LEU A 466 9.18 10.01 -18.49
N MET A 467 8.36 9.15 -19.12
CA MET A 467 8.57 8.72 -20.51
C MET A 467 8.35 9.87 -21.50
N TYR A 468 7.32 10.71 -21.30
CA TYR A 468 7.08 11.90 -22.10
C TYR A 468 8.28 12.86 -22.08
N ARG A 469 8.92 13.03 -20.91
CA ARG A 469 10.17 13.79 -20.73
C ARG A 469 11.42 13.04 -21.18
N LYS A 470 11.26 11.89 -21.86
CA LYS A 470 12.32 11.04 -22.42
C LYS A 470 13.36 10.58 -21.39
N ARG A 471 12.99 10.50 -20.10
CA ARG A 471 13.89 10.14 -19.00
C ARG A 471 15.21 10.97 -19.03
N SER A 472 15.12 12.25 -19.40
CA SER A 472 16.29 13.09 -19.64
C SER A 472 17.07 13.36 -18.34
N ILE A 473 18.37 13.68 -18.49
CA ILE A 473 19.26 13.95 -17.35
C ILE A 473 18.85 15.16 -16.51
N ILE A 474 18.02 16.05 -17.07
CA ILE A 474 17.49 17.25 -16.40
C ILE A 474 16.56 16.82 -15.27
N TRP A 475 15.68 15.85 -15.53
CA TRP A 475 14.69 15.33 -14.56
C TRP A 475 15.21 14.14 -13.76
N LEU A 476 16.20 13.44 -14.30
CA LEU A 476 16.85 12.29 -13.68
C LEU A 476 18.38 12.48 -13.66
N PRO A 477 18.92 13.27 -12.72
CA PRO A 477 20.35 13.49 -12.58
C PRO A 477 21.12 12.19 -12.39
N ARG A 478 22.35 12.11 -12.93
CA ARG A 478 23.21 10.91 -12.80
C ARG A 478 23.70 10.67 -11.36
N SER A 479 23.69 11.70 -10.52
CA SER A 479 24.12 11.67 -9.12
C SER A 479 23.10 11.05 -8.15
N ARG A 480 21.91 10.66 -8.64
CA ARG A 480 20.84 10.09 -7.81
C ARG A 480 21.26 8.78 -7.13
N SER A 481 20.74 8.53 -5.92
CA SER A 481 21.11 7.36 -5.13
C SER A 481 20.62 6.04 -5.74
N PHE A 482 19.45 6.04 -6.37
CA PHE A 482 18.87 4.87 -7.02
C PHE A 482 18.70 5.12 -8.51
N ARG A 483 19.45 4.39 -9.34
CA ARG A 483 19.50 4.60 -10.78
C ARG A 483 19.15 3.33 -11.54
N LEU A 484 18.11 3.41 -12.36
CA LEU A 484 17.83 2.36 -13.33
C LEU A 484 18.69 2.55 -14.59
N PRO A 485 19.29 1.47 -15.13
CA PRO A 485 19.90 1.49 -16.46
C PRO A 485 18.92 2.00 -17.51
N GLY A 486 19.42 2.68 -18.54
CA GLY A 486 18.60 3.37 -19.55
C GLY A 486 17.46 2.50 -20.11
N PRO A 487 17.76 1.35 -20.75
CA PRO A 487 16.74 0.46 -21.29
C PRO A 487 15.80 -0.12 -20.23
N LEU A 488 16.35 -0.53 -19.08
CA LEU A 488 15.57 -1.11 -17.99
C LEU A 488 14.52 -0.12 -17.45
N GLY A 489 14.90 1.15 -17.29
CA GLY A 489 13.97 2.17 -16.81
C GLY A 489 12.82 2.48 -17.78
N TRP A 490 13.02 2.32 -19.10
CA TRP A 490 11.93 2.40 -20.08
C TRP A 490 10.99 1.20 -19.97
N ILE A 491 11.56 -0.01 -19.82
CA ILE A 491 10.77 -1.24 -19.65
C ILE A 491 9.92 -1.14 -18.38
N MET A 492 10.50 -0.74 -17.24
CA MET A 492 9.77 -0.63 -15.97
C MET A 492 8.64 0.41 -16.02
N ASN A 493 8.90 1.58 -16.60
CA ASN A 493 7.85 2.58 -16.78
C ASN A 493 6.73 2.07 -17.71
N THR A 494 7.07 1.33 -18.77
CA THR A 494 6.09 0.76 -19.70
C THR A 494 5.23 -0.29 -18.99
N ILE A 495 5.85 -1.22 -18.25
CA ILE A 495 5.13 -2.24 -17.47
C ILE A 495 4.21 -1.57 -16.44
N THR A 496 4.66 -0.52 -15.75
CA THR A 496 3.85 0.23 -14.78
C THR A 496 2.55 0.75 -15.40
N ILE A 497 2.63 1.33 -16.59
CA ILE A 497 1.46 1.89 -17.30
C ILE A 497 0.57 0.78 -17.84
N CYS A 498 1.15 -0.24 -18.48
CA CYS A 498 0.39 -1.37 -19.00
C CYS A 498 -0.34 -2.11 -17.88
N PHE A 499 0.32 -2.31 -16.73
CA PHE A 499 -0.29 -2.98 -15.58
C PHE A 499 -1.40 -2.16 -14.97
N ALA A 500 -1.27 -0.83 -14.89
CA ALA A 500 -2.37 0.04 -14.47
C ALA A 500 -3.60 -0.10 -15.38
N VAL A 501 -3.41 -0.24 -16.69
CA VAL A 501 -4.51 -0.51 -17.65
C VAL A 501 -5.11 -1.90 -17.45
N VAL A 502 -4.28 -2.93 -17.27
CA VAL A 502 -4.74 -4.31 -16.99
C VAL A 502 -5.58 -4.33 -15.72
N VAL A 503 -5.07 -3.78 -14.62
CA VAL A 503 -5.79 -3.70 -13.34
C VAL A 503 -7.09 -2.90 -13.50
N LEU A 504 -7.06 -1.75 -14.18
CA LEU A 504 -8.27 -0.95 -14.42
C LEU A 504 -9.36 -1.73 -15.16
N ILE A 505 -9.00 -2.57 -16.14
CA ILE A 505 -9.98 -3.34 -16.90
C ILE A 505 -10.45 -4.56 -16.10
N PHE A 506 -9.53 -5.42 -15.67
CA PHE A 506 -9.88 -6.72 -15.11
C PHE A 506 -10.37 -6.66 -13.67
N TYR A 507 -10.01 -5.65 -12.88
CA TYR A 507 -10.53 -5.54 -11.50
C TYR A 507 -11.91 -4.87 -11.46
N ASN A 508 -12.37 -4.31 -12.59
CA ASN A 508 -13.75 -3.88 -12.81
C ASN A 508 -14.61 -4.98 -13.45
N PHE A 509 -14.11 -6.22 -13.52
CA PHE A 509 -14.92 -7.36 -13.90
C PHE A 509 -15.46 -8.06 -12.66
N PRO A 510 -16.71 -8.54 -12.70
CA PRO A 510 -17.30 -9.25 -11.57
C PRO A 510 -16.49 -10.52 -11.26
N THR A 511 -16.30 -10.73 -9.97
CA THR A 511 -15.58 -11.88 -9.39
C THR A 511 -16.35 -13.19 -9.51
N THR A 512 -17.67 -13.12 -9.68
CA THR A 512 -18.57 -14.28 -9.84
C THR A 512 -19.68 -13.94 -10.84
N LEU A 513 -20.07 -14.93 -11.65
CA LEU A 513 -21.19 -14.89 -12.58
C LEU A 513 -22.19 -16.01 -12.26
N PRO A 514 -23.51 -15.77 -12.36
CA PRO A 514 -24.15 -14.48 -12.66
C PRO A 514 -24.04 -13.49 -11.49
N VAL A 515 -23.96 -12.19 -11.79
CA VAL A 515 -23.95 -11.14 -10.77
C VAL A 515 -25.34 -11.10 -10.13
N THR A 516 -25.45 -11.54 -8.87
CA THR A 516 -26.71 -11.44 -8.13
C THR A 516 -26.69 -10.18 -7.27
N GLY A 517 -27.70 -9.32 -7.43
CA GLY A 517 -27.81 -8.03 -6.75
C GLY A 517 -28.05 -8.10 -5.23
N THR A 518 -27.95 -9.28 -4.60
CA THR A 518 -28.34 -9.48 -3.20
C THR A 518 -27.44 -10.49 -2.50
N SER A 519 -26.64 -9.99 -1.56
CA SER A 519 -26.28 -10.73 -0.36
C SER A 519 -27.26 -10.34 0.75
N MET A 520 -28.52 -10.76 0.64
CA MET A 520 -29.42 -10.81 1.79
C MET A 520 -29.98 -12.22 1.87
N SER A 521 -29.57 -12.94 2.92
CA SER A 521 -30.19 -14.15 3.47
C SER A 521 -31.25 -14.81 2.57
N MET A 522 -30.88 -15.90 1.90
CA MET A 522 -31.86 -16.88 1.45
C MET A 522 -32.53 -17.50 2.69
N LEU A 523 -33.51 -16.80 3.26
CA LEU A 523 -34.57 -17.42 4.04
C LEU A 523 -35.53 -17.97 2.99
N HIS A 524 -35.50 -19.29 2.80
CA HIS A 524 -36.54 -19.99 2.06
C HIS A 524 -37.88 -19.71 2.75
N LEU A 525 -38.73 -18.87 2.16
CA LEU A 525 -40.15 -18.93 2.43
C LEU A 525 -40.82 -19.67 1.27
N ASP A 526 -41.31 -20.85 1.61
CA ASP A 526 -42.24 -21.64 0.81
C ASP A 526 -43.43 -20.78 0.36
N LYS A 527 -43.77 -20.93 -0.93
CA LYS A 527 -45.04 -20.59 -1.58
C LYS A 527 -45.36 -19.09 -1.73
N GLY A 528 -45.23 -18.60 -2.96
CA GLY A 528 -46.02 -17.45 -3.41
C GLY A 528 -45.31 -16.57 -4.43
N MET A 529 -45.59 -16.83 -5.70
CA MET A 529 -45.26 -15.98 -6.84
C MET A 529 -45.67 -14.52 -6.60
N ILE A 530 -44.70 -13.65 -6.29
CA ILE A 530 -44.79 -12.22 -6.52
C ILE A 530 -43.59 -11.85 -7.39
N LEU A 531 -43.91 -11.55 -8.65
CA LEU A 531 -43.08 -10.90 -9.63
C LEU A 531 -42.74 -9.49 -9.12
N THR A 532 -41.84 -9.38 -8.15
CA THR A 532 -41.23 -8.10 -7.80
C THR A 532 -40.27 -7.78 -8.94
N ILE A 533 -40.67 -6.83 -9.77
CA ILE A 533 -39.82 -6.10 -10.69
C ILE A 533 -38.82 -5.31 -9.82
N THR A 534 -37.86 -6.01 -9.22
CA THR A 534 -36.62 -5.40 -8.77
C THR A 534 -35.84 -5.21 -10.05
N ALA A 535 -35.63 -3.97 -10.47
CA ALA A 535 -34.69 -3.69 -11.55
C ALA A 535 -33.36 -4.35 -11.17
N ASN A 536 -33.04 -5.46 -11.82
CA ASN A 536 -31.71 -6.07 -11.81
C ASN A 536 -30.78 -5.06 -12.48
N LEU A 537 -30.28 -4.11 -11.69
CA LEU A 537 -29.07 -3.40 -12.06
C LEU A 537 -27.92 -4.34 -11.75
N ASP A 538 -27.52 -5.08 -12.79
CA ASP A 538 -26.31 -5.90 -12.87
C ASP A 538 -25.07 -4.99 -12.81
N LEU A 539 -24.88 -4.31 -11.68
CA LEU A 539 -23.76 -3.39 -11.49
C LEU A 539 -22.62 -4.12 -10.81
N ASP A 540 -21.50 -4.23 -11.52
CA ASP A 540 -20.21 -4.29 -10.84
C ASP A 540 -20.07 -3.02 -10.00
N TYR A 541 -20.14 -3.19 -8.68
CA TYR A 541 -20.04 -2.09 -7.72
C TYR A 541 -18.72 -1.32 -7.86
N THR A 542 -17.67 -1.90 -8.44
CA THR A 542 -16.34 -1.28 -8.60
C THR A 542 -16.41 -0.05 -9.51
N SER A 543 -17.08 -0.17 -10.65
CA SER A 543 -17.28 0.96 -11.57
C SER A 543 -18.16 2.06 -10.95
N ALA A 544 -19.17 1.66 -10.16
CA ALA A 544 -20.00 2.60 -9.42
C ALA A 544 -19.19 3.36 -8.35
N VAL A 545 -18.32 2.67 -7.60
CA VAL A 545 -17.44 3.29 -6.60
C VAL A 545 -16.47 4.27 -7.26
N LEU A 546 -15.84 3.88 -8.38
CA LEU A 546 -14.97 4.77 -9.17
C LEU A 546 -15.72 6.03 -9.61
N ALA A 547 -16.95 5.88 -10.10
CA ALA A 547 -17.78 7.01 -10.51
C ALA A 547 -18.10 7.93 -9.31
N VAL A 548 -18.46 7.38 -8.15
CA VAL A 548 -18.71 8.16 -6.92
C VAL A 548 -17.47 8.93 -6.50
N MET A 549 -16.30 8.28 -6.43
CA MET A 549 -15.03 8.93 -6.09
C MET A 549 -14.66 10.01 -7.10
N ALA A 550 -14.87 9.79 -8.40
CA ALA A 550 -14.65 10.78 -9.45
C ALA A 550 -15.59 11.99 -9.33
N ILE A 551 -16.86 11.77 -8.98
CA ILE A 551 -17.82 12.86 -8.70
C ILE A 551 -17.34 13.68 -7.50
N PHE A 552 -16.95 13.04 -6.40
CA PHE A 552 -16.40 13.75 -5.23
C PHE A 552 -15.14 14.55 -5.58
N ALA A 553 -14.21 13.98 -6.36
CA ALA A 553 -13.04 14.69 -6.85
C ALA A 553 -13.42 15.89 -7.73
N GLY A 554 -14.37 15.72 -8.66
CA GLY A 554 -14.87 16.78 -9.53
C GLY A 554 -15.53 17.93 -8.76
N LEU A 555 -16.38 17.60 -7.78
CA LEU A 555 -17.00 18.58 -6.89
C LEU A 555 -15.95 19.33 -6.06
N ASN A 556 -15.00 18.62 -5.46
CA ASN A 556 -13.90 19.23 -4.72
C ASN A 556 -13.05 20.15 -5.62
N TRP A 557 -12.83 19.76 -6.88
CA TRP A 557 -12.16 20.60 -7.87
C TRP A 557 -12.92 21.88 -8.17
N ILE A 558 -14.21 21.79 -8.49
CA ILE A 558 -15.05 22.95 -8.84
C ILE A 558 -15.18 23.92 -7.66
N ILE A 559 -15.39 23.40 -6.45
CA ILE A 559 -15.67 24.19 -5.25
C ILE A 559 -14.38 24.83 -4.71
N CYS A 560 -13.30 24.06 -4.60
CA CYS A 560 -12.09 24.46 -3.88
C CYS A 560 -10.86 24.52 -4.78
N ALA A 561 -10.46 23.38 -5.36
CA ALA A 561 -9.12 23.27 -5.94
C ALA A 561 -8.92 24.20 -7.14
N ARG A 562 -9.94 24.41 -8.00
CA ARG A 562 -9.90 25.35 -9.13
C ARG A 562 -9.63 26.80 -8.71
N LYS A 563 -9.95 27.17 -7.47
CA LYS A 563 -9.72 28.53 -6.95
C LYS A 563 -8.44 28.62 -6.11
N LYS A 564 -8.12 27.59 -5.31
CA LYS A 564 -7.09 27.67 -4.26
C LYS A 564 -5.84 26.84 -4.51
N TYR A 565 -5.96 25.70 -5.19
CA TYR A 565 -4.82 24.81 -5.46
C TYR A 565 -3.97 25.35 -6.59
N HIS A 566 -2.69 25.68 -6.38
CA HIS A 566 -1.83 26.26 -7.44
C HIS A 566 -0.73 25.28 -7.89
N GLY A 567 -0.93 23.98 -7.62
CA GLY A 567 0.15 23.00 -7.61
C GLY A 567 0.81 22.92 -6.23
N PRO A 568 1.61 21.87 -5.99
CA PRO A 568 2.32 21.71 -4.73
C PRO A 568 3.30 22.86 -4.51
N ARG A 569 3.17 23.54 -3.36
CA ARG A 569 4.02 24.69 -3.03
C ARG A 569 5.30 24.18 -2.40
N LEU A 570 6.35 24.07 -3.20
CA LEU A 570 7.71 23.90 -2.69
C LEU A 570 8.11 25.20 -2.01
N HIS A 571 7.91 25.30 -0.69
CA HIS A 571 8.27 26.52 0.06
C HIS A 571 9.80 26.67 0.00
N SER A 572 10.27 27.73 -0.65
CA SER A 572 11.64 28.20 -0.45
C SER A 572 11.75 28.78 0.96
N ALA A 573 12.87 28.54 1.64
CA ALA A 573 13.15 28.96 3.01
C ALA A 573 13.28 30.48 3.22
N THR A 574 12.48 31.29 2.52
CA THR A 574 12.53 32.76 2.53
C THR A 574 11.17 33.43 2.75
N ASP A 575 10.13 32.69 3.13
CA ASP A 575 8.84 33.26 3.55
C ASP A 575 8.60 33.08 5.06
#